data_AF-A0A1Q7N0E3-F1
#
_entry.id   AF-A0A1Q7N0E3-F1
#
_cell.length_a   1.000
_cell.length_b   1.000
_cell.length_c   1.000
_cell.angle_alpha   90.00
_cell.angle_beta   90.00
_cell.angle_gamma   90.00
#
_symmetry.space_group_name_H-M   'P 1'
#
loop_
_entity.id
_entity.type
_entity.pdbx_description
1 polymer ?
#
loop_
_entity_poly.entity_id
_entity_poly.type
_entity_poly.pdbx_seq_one_letter_code
_entity_poly.pdbx_strand_id
1 'polypeptide(L)'
;MKLLGISGLDGSVSFKKAQWPGLDEREYRISQGHDSAAALIVDGVCVAAAAEERFSRKKHTGDFPSGAIQYCLSEAGLEIGDVDEIAHGFDYAPYRKVFSVDPITAELYRNVFSPESLAGHVRQRFPAFPPSTSIRCSITWRMRRARSVRLVGTIAWWS
;
A
#
# COMPACT_ATOMS: atom_id res chain seq x y z
N MET A 1 -14.25 -5.16 13.90
CA MET A 1 -12.88 -4.88 13.42
C MET A 1 -12.93 -4.39 11.98
N LYS A 2 -12.46 -3.18 11.75
CA LYS A 2 -12.35 -2.47 10.48
C LYS A 2 -10.88 -2.43 10.06
N LEU A 3 -10.51 -3.27 9.10
CA LEU A 3 -9.15 -3.41 8.60
C LEU A 3 -9.06 -2.78 7.21
N LEU A 4 -8.05 -1.93 7.00
CA LEU A 4 -7.73 -1.36 5.71
C LEU A 4 -6.46 -2.02 5.15
N GLY A 5 -6.62 -2.88 4.15
CA GLY A 5 -5.51 -3.44 3.38
C GLY A 5 -5.05 -2.48 2.30
N ILE A 6 -3.75 -2.27 2.17
CA ILE A 6 -3.13 -1.41 1.15
C ILE A 6 -1.99 -2.14 0.43
N SER A 7 -1.74 -1.75 -0.82
CA SER A 7 -0.57 -2.16 -1.60
C SER A 7 0.12 -0.97 -2.22
N GLY A 8 1.30 -1.20 -2.78
CA GLY A 8 2.12 -0.17 -3.40
C GLY A 8 3.29 0.22 -2.50
N LEU A 9 4.43 0.52 -3.12
CA LEU A 9 5.62 1.00 -2.41
C LEU A 9 5.98 2.38 -2.96
N ASP A 10 5.36 3.39 -2.35
CA ASP A 10 5.58 4.78 -2.72
C ASP A 10 7.07 5.11 -2.62
N GLY A 11 7.60 5.78 -3.64
CA GLY A 11 9.02 6.12 -3.72
C GLY A 11 9.94 5.08 -4.35
N SER A 12 9.52 3.84 -4.65
CA SER A 12 10.37 2.84 -5.36
C SER A 12 10.96 3.37 -6.66
N VAL A 13 10.11 3.93 -7.53
CA VAL A 13 10.53 4.47 -8.83
C VAL A 13 11.34 5.75 -8.66
N SER A 14 10.92 6.65 -7.76
CA SER A 14 11.61 7.90 -7.49
C SER A 14 13.02 7.68 -6.94
N PHE A 15 13.18 6.70 -6.03
CA PHE A 15 14.48 6.29 -5.51
C PHE A 15 15.38 5.78 -6.64
N LYS A 16 14.86 4.89 -7.50
CA LYS A 16 15.61 4.37 -8.63
C LYS A 16 16.05 5.48 -9.60
N LYS A 17 15.17 6.44 -9.90
CA LYS A 17 15.48 7.62 -10.74
C LYS A 17 16.56 8.50 -10.12
N ALA A 18 16.57 8.65 -8.79
CA ALA A 18 17.59 9.43 -8.10
C ALA A 18 18.97 8.75 -8.11
N GLN A 19 19.02 7.43 -7.93
CA GLN A 19 20.28 6.67 -7.90
C GLN A 19 20.88 6.46 -9.29
N TRP A 20 20.05 6.22 -10.30
CA TRP A 20 20.48 5.96 -11.68
C TRP A 20 19.74 6.87 -12.66
N PRO A 21 20.11 8.15 -12.74
CA PRO A 21 19.53 9.06 -13.73
C PRO A 21 19.94 8.63 -15.15
N GLY A 22 19.03 8.75 -16.10
CA GLY A 22 19.29 8.51 -17.53
C GLY A 22 19.01 7.09 -18.04
N LEU A 23 18.46 6.20 -17.22
CA LEU A 23 17.92 4.92 -17.70
C LEU A 23 16.71 5.12 -18.63
N ASP A 24 16.41 4.12 -19.46
CA ASP A 24 15.20 4.08 -20.27
C ASP A 24 13.95 3.98 -19.36
N GLU A 25 12.84 4.57 -19.79
CA GLU A 25 11.59 4.54 -19.01
C GLU A 25 11.08 3.13 -18.71
N ARG A 26 11.40 2.13 -19.55
CA ARG A 26 11.06 0.73 -19.29
C ARG A 26 11.88 0.15 -18.15
N GLU A 27 13.13 0.58 -17.98
CA GLU A 27 13.99 0.09 -16.91
C GLU A 27 13.52 0.60 -15.56
N TYR A 28 12.98 1.82 -15.47
CA TYR A 28 12.36 2.31 -14.22
C TYR A 28 11.12 1.51 -13.81
N ARG A 29 10.45 0.84 -14.75
CA ARG A 29 9.32 -0.08 -14.45
C ARG A 29 9.76 -1.42 -13.90
N ILE A 30 11.06 -1.72 -13.91
CA ILE A 30 11.62 -2.87 -13.19
C ILE A 30 11.89 -2.41 -11.75
N SER A 31 10.81 -2.31 -10.98
CA SER A 31 10.82 -1.91 -9.57
C SER A 31 9.72 -2.63 -8.80
N GLN A 32 9.80 -2.62 -7.46
CA GLN A 32 8.84 -3.29 -6.61
C GLN A 32 7.69 -2.35 -6.22
N GLY A 33 6.47 -2.90 -6.09
CA GLY A 33 5.32 -2.19 -5.54
C GLY A 33 4.46 -1.45 -6.57
N HIS A 34 4.39 -1.96 -7.79
CA HIS A 34 3.39 -1.54 -8.78
C HIS A 34 1.99 -2.05 -8.42
N ASP A 35 0.98 -1.55 -9.14
CA ASP A 35 -0.44 -1.88 -8.96
C ASP A 35 -0.94 -1.58 -7.53
N SER A 36 -0.69 -0.35 -7.07
CA SER A 36 -1.18 0.11 -5.78
C SER A 36 -2.72 0.12 -5.73
N ALA A 37 -3.24 -0.29 -4.59
CA ALA A 37 -4.66 -0.54 -4.37
C ALA A 37 -4.99 -0.47 -2.88
N ALA A 38 -6.29 -0.44 -2.58
CA ALA A 38 -6.81 -0.56 -1.22
C ALA A 38 -8.01 -1.51 -1.17
N ALA A 39 -8.20 -2.14 -0.02
CA ALA A 39 -9.35 -2.96 0.30
C ALA A 39 -9.78 -2.72 1.74
N LEU A 40 -11.07 -2.47 1.95
CA LEU A 40 -11.67 -2.36 3.29
C LEU A 40 -12.36 -3.66 3.67
N ILE A 41 -12.03 -4.15 4.86
CA ILE A 41 -12.61 -5.34 5.45
C ILE A 41 -13.28 -4.94 6.77
N VAL A 42 -14.55 -5.30 6.92
CA VAL A 42 -15.32 -5.07 8.15
C VAL A 42 -15.79 -6.42 8.66
N ASP A 43 -15.37 -6.79 9.87
CA ASP A 43 -15.74 -8.03 10.55
C ASP A 43 -15.49 -9.30 9.70
N GLY A 44 -14.34 -9.31 9.01
CA GLY A 44 -13.90 -10.42 8.15
C GLY A 44 -14.57 -10.47 6.78
N VAL A 45 -15.35 -9.46 6.42
CA VAL A 45 -16.04 -9.33 5.13
C VAL A 45 -15.43 -8.18 4.34
N CYS A 46 -14.99 -8.45 3.10
CA CYS A 46 -14.53 -7.39 2.20
C CYS A 46 -15.72 -6.54 1.76
N VAL A 47 -15.70 -5.24 2.08
CA VAL A 47 -16.79 -4.30 1.77
C VAL A 47 -16.55 -3.60 0.43
N ALA A 48 -15.33 -3.09 0.25
CA ALA A 48 -14.92 -2.39 -0.95
C ALA A 48 -13.46 -2.68 -1.26
N ALA A 49 -13.10 -2.67 -2.54
CA ALA A 49 -11.72 -2.65 -2.97
C ALA A 49 -11.57 -1.87 -4.27
N ALA A 50 -10.46 -1.14 -4.42
CA ALA A 50 -10.20 -0.35 -5.62
C ALA A 50 -8.71 -0.28 -5.97
N ALA A 51 -8.41 -0.19 -7.27
CA ALA A 51 -7.07 0.05 -7.79
C ALA A 51 -6.80 1.55 -7.96
N GLU A 52 -5.63 2.02 -7.52
CA GLU A 52 -5.28 3.45 -7.52
C GLU A 52 -5.22 4.03 -8.94
N GLU A 53 -4.88 3.23 -9.95
CA GLU A 53 -4.85 3.67 -11.35
C GLU A 53 -6.20 4.20 -11.87
N ARG A 54 -7.31 3.83 -11.23
CA ARG A 54 -8.65 4.32 -11.58
C ARG A 54 -8.86 5.78 -11.15
N PHE A 55 -8.14 6.21 -10.11
CA PHE A 55 -8.19 7.57 -9.57
C PHE A 55 -7.03 8.42 -10.09
N SER A 56 -5.80 7.90 -10.03
CA SER A 56 -4.59 8.60 -10.49
C SER A 56 -4.48 8.69 -12.02
N ARG A 57 -5.20 7.83 -12.76
CA ARG A 57 -5.10 7.67 -14.22
C ARG A 57 -3.69 7.27 -14.72
N LYS A 58 -2.82 6.85 -13.82
CA LYS A 58 -1.48 6.30 -14.11
C LYS A 58 -1.54 4.78 -14.05
N LYS A 59 -1.43 4.12 -15.19
CA LYS A 59 -1.45 2.65 -15.25
C LYS A 59 -0.28 2.06 -14.47
N HIS A 60 -0.54 0.98 -13.74
CA HIS A 60 0.47 0.26 -12.94
C HIS A 60 1.23 1.16 -11.95
N THR A 61 0.54 2.17 -11.42
CA THR A 61 1.16 3.08 -10.45
C THR A 61 1.60 2.34 -9.19
N GLY A 62 2.78 2.70 -8.68
CA GLY A 62 3.23 2.31 -7.34
C GLY A 62 3.09 3.44 -6.33
N ASP A 63 2.52 4.58 -6.74
CA ASP A 63 2.23 5.71 -5.87
C ASP A 63 1.30 5.25 -4.73
N PHE A 64 1.40 5.91 -3.58
CA PHE A 64 0.55 5.61 -2.44
C PHE A 64 -0.96 5.64 -2.80
N PRO A 65 -1.77 4.64 -2.40
CA PRO A 65 -3.13 4.45 -2.90
C PRO A 65 -4.18 5.36 -2.23
N SER A 66 -3.96 6.68 -2.24
CA SER A 66 -4.84 7.65 -1.57
C SER A 66 -6.27 7.62 -2.11
N GLY A 67 -6.45 7.59 -3.43
CA GLY A 67 -7.77 7.59 -4.05
C GLY A 67 -8.54 6.30 -3.76
N ALA A 68 -7.87 5.16 -3.83
CA ALA A 68 -8.43 3.86 -3.51
C ALA A 68 -8.84 3.75 -2.03
N ILE A 69 -8.03 4.27 -1.10
CA ILE A 69 -8.37 4.32 0.33
C ILE A 69 -9.62 5.16 0.55
N GLN A 70 -9.64 6.38 0.02
CA GLN A 70 -10.77 7.30 0.19
C GLN A 70 -12.06 6.71 -0.39
N TYR A 71 -11.97 6.05 -1.55
CA TYR A 71 -13.11 5.34 -2.13
C TYR A 71 -13.63 4.24 -1.20
N CYS A 72 -12.75 3.37 -0.69
CA CYS A 72 -13.17 2.27 0.17
C CYS A 72 -13.83 2.74 1.47
N LEU A 73 -13.30 3.82 2.06
CA LEU A 73 -13.88 4.45 3.25
C LEU A 73 -15.26 5.07 2.95
N SER A 74 -15.37 5.81 1.86
CA SER A 74 -16.62 6.44 1.40
C SER A 74 -17.73 5.42 1.14
N GLU A 75 -17.42 4.29 0.49
CA GLU A 75 -18.37 3.20 0.24
C GLU A 75 -18.97 2.60 1.53
N ALA A 76 -18.23 2.66 2.64
CA ALA A 76 -18.68 2.17 3.94
C ALA A 76 -19.21 3.29 4.86
N GLY A 77 -19.18 4.56 4.42
CA GLY A 77 -19.53 5.71 5.26
C GLY A 77 -18.61 5.87 6.47
N LEU A 78 -17.33 5.52 6.33
CA LEU A 78 -16.33 5.57 7.39
C LEU A 78 -15.32 6.70 7.14
N GLU A 79 -14.68 7.16 8.20
CA GLU A 79 -13.50 8.00 8.14
C GLU A 79 -12.23 7.19 8.44
N ILE A 80 -11.05 7.74 8.14
CA ILE A 80 -9.79 7.04 8.44
C ILE A 80 -9.61 6.79 9.96
N GLY A 81 -10.19 7.64 10.81
CA GLY A 81 -10.17 7.49 12.27
C GLY A 81 -11.00 6.29 12.77
N ASP A 82 -11.89 5.76 11.95
CA ASP A 82 -12.67 4.56 12.25
C ASP A 82 -11.90 3.25 12.03
N VAL A 83 -10.75 3.30 11.34
CA VAL A 83 -9.98 2.10 10.98
C VAL A 83 -9.22 1.61 12.21
N ASP A 84 -9.41 0.33 12.55
CA ASP A 84 -8.76 -0.31 13.70
C ASP A 84 -7.31 -0.74 13.39
N GLU A 85 -7.01 -1.02 12.12
CA GLU A 85 -5.69 -1.45 11.66
C GLU A 85 -5.50 -1.20 10.17
N ILE A 86 -4.28 -0.82 9.78
CA ILE A 86 -3.85 -0.80 8.37
C ILE A 86 -2.88 -1.94 8.15
N ALA A 87 -3.09 -2.73 7.10
CA ALA A 87 -2.20 -3.82 6.71
C ALA A 87 -1.63 -3.61 5.30
N HIS A 88 -0.34 -3.90 5.14
CA HIS A 88 0.33 -3.94 3.84
C HIS A 88 0.73 -5.38 3.49
N GLY A 89 0.62 -5.73 2.21
CA GLY A 89 0.82 -7.11 1.72
C GLY A 89 2.26 -7.62 1.71
N PHE A 90 3.24 -6.74 1.93
CA PHE A 90 4.66 -7.09 1.95
C PHE A 90 5.32 -6.70 3.27
N ASP A 91 6.05 -7.64 3.87
CA ASP A 91 6.96 -7.42 5.00
C ASP A 91 8.42 -7.57 4.57
N TYR A 92 9.15 -6.46 4.54
CA TYR A 92 10.59 -6.49 4.29
C TYR A 92 11.42 -6.50 5.58
N ALA A 93 10.81 -6.32 6.75
CA ALA A 93 11.55 -6.27 8.02
C ALA A 93 12.38 -7.54 8.29
N PRO A 94 11.89 -8.77 8.01
CA PRO A 94 12.70 -9.98 8.15
C PRO A 94 13.96 -9.99 7.28
N TYR A 95 13.95 -9.26 6.15
CA TYR A 95 15.04 -9.21 5.17
C TYR A 95 15.97 -8.01 5.36
N ARG A 96 15.81 -7.22 6.42
CA ARG A 96 16.63 -6.01 6.69
C ARG A 96 18.13 -6.24 6.53
N LYS A 97 18.64 -7.39 6.97
CA LYS A 97 20.07 -7.74 6.86
C LYS A 97 20.54 -7.85 5.40
N VAL A 98 19.70 -8.40 4.52
CA VAL A 98 20.00 -8.52 3.08
C VAL A 98 20.10 -7.14 2.44
N PHE A 99 19.26 -6.20 2.85
CA PHE A 99 19.35 -4.81 2.40
C PHE A 99 20.46 -4.00 3.08
N SER A 100 21.19 -4.56 4.05
CA SER A 100 22.26 -3.83 4.75
C SER A 100 23.65 -4.13 4.17
N VAL A 101 23.73 -4.83 3.03
CA VAL A 101 25.00 -5.27 2.43
C VAL A 101 25.74 -4.16 1.69
N ASP A 102 25.03 -3.15 1.20
CA ASP A 102 25.61 -1.97 0.55
C ASP A 102 24.83 -0.69 0.91
N PRO A 103 25.45 0.49 0.79
CA PRO A 103 24.82 1.75 1.20
C PRO A 103 23.52 2.08 0.43
N ILE A 104 23.44 1.72 -0.86
CA ILE A 104 22.31 2.06 -1.72
C ILE A 104 21.10 1.20 -1.35
N THR A 105 21.28 -0.11 -1.20
CA THR A 105 20.19 -0.99 -0.77
C THR A 105 19.75 -0.70 0.66
N ALA A 106 20.68 -0.27 1.52
CA ALA A 106 20.35 0.13 2.89
C ALA A 106 19.49 1.41 2.90
N GLU A 107 19.76 2.34 2.00
CA GLU A 107 18.95 3.54 1.81
C GLU A 107 17.57 3.21 1.21
N LEU A 108 17.52 2.34 0.19
CA LEU A 108 16.25 1.85 -0.38
C LEU A 108 15.36 1.24 0.71
N TYR A 109 15.92 0.38 1.56
CA TYR A 109 15.17 -0.22 2.65
C TYR A 109 14.64 0.85 3.60
N ARG A 110 15.50 1.75 4.09
CA ARG A 110 15.09 2.78 5.05
C ARG A 110 13.98 3.66 4.48
N ASN A 111 14.12 4.09 3.23
CA ASN A 111 13.25 5.10 2.64
C ASN A 111 11.99 4.51 2.00
N VAL A 112 11.97 3.23 1.61
CA VAL A 112 10.87 2.65 0.83
C VAL A 112 10.30 1.38 1.47
N PHE A 113 11.14 0.42 1.87
CA PHE A 113 10.65 -0.92 2.27
C PHE A 113 10.44 -1.10 3.77
N SER A 114 10.94 -0.17 4.59
CA SER A 114 10.83 -0.25 6.04
C SER A 114 9.38 -0.05 6.51
N PRO A 115 8.95 -0.74 7.57
CA PRO A 115 7.65 -0.46 8.20
C PRO A 115 7.51 1.01 8.61
N GLU A 116 8.62 1.65 9.00
CA GLU A 116 8.66 3.07 9.36
C GLU A 116 8.34 3.97 8.17
N SER A 117 8.86 3.67 6.97
CA SER A 117 8.53 4.41 5.74
C SER A 117 7.04 4.31 5.40
N LEU A 118 6.50 3.08 5.41
CA LEU A 118 5.07 2.84 5.19
C LEU A 118 4.21 3.64 6.18
N ALA A 119 4.53 3.54 7.48
CA ALA A 119 3.83 4.28 8.52
C ALA A 119 3.96 5.80 8.34
N GLY A 120 5.12 6.28 7.87
CA GLY A 120 5.34 7.68 7.50
C GLY A 120 4.39 8.13 6.39
N HIS A 121 4.27 7.35 5.31
CA HIS A 121 3.38 7.68 4.19
C HIS A 121 1.90 7.69 4.59
N VAL A 122 1.46 6.74 5.43
CA VAL A 122 0.11 6.73 6.00
C VAL A 122 -0.15 8.01 6.79
N ARG A 123 0.71 8.32 7.77
CA ARG A 123 0.52 9.46 8.68
C ARG A 123 0.60 10.80 7.95
N GLN A 124 1.45 10.91 6.94
CA GLN A 124 1.57 12.12 6.12
C GLN A 124 0.27 12.41 5.34
N ARG A 125 -0.36 11.37 4.79
CA ARG A 125 -1.56 11.51 3.95
C ARG A 125 -2.87 11.50 4.73
N PHE A 126 -2.85 10.87 5.89
CA PHE A 126 -3.99 10.74 6.79
C PHE A 126 -3.58 11.15 8.21
N PRO A 127 -3.41 12.46 8.48
CA PRO A 127 -3.03 12.95 9.80
C PRO A 127 -4.07 12.68 10.88
N ALA A 128 -5.33 12.43 10.50
CA ALA A 128 -6.41 12.04 11.40
C ALA A 128 -6.36 10.54 11.81
N PHE A 129 -5.47 9.74 11.20
CA PHE A 129 -5.28 8.35 11.61
C PHE A 129 -4.58 8.31 12.99
N PRO A 130 -5.15 7.64 14.01
CA PRO A 130 -4.62 7.75 15.36
C PRO A 130 -3.20 7.18 15.47
N PRO A 131 -2.25 7.88 16.13
CA PRO A 131 -0.86 7.42 16.23
C PRO A 131 -0.68 6.05 16.92
N SER A 132 -1.61 5.72 17.82
CA SER A 132 -1.66 4.46 18.56
C SER A 132 -2.23 3.29 17.74
N THR A 133 -2.89 3.57 16.61
CA THR A 133 -3.49 2.53 15.77
C THR A 133 -2.39 1.78 15.01
N SER A 134 -2.51 0.46 14.98
CA SER A 134 -1.47 -0.40 14.43
C SER A 134 -1.40 -0.32 12.90
N ILE A 135 -0.17 -0.35 12.38
CA ILE A 135 0.15 -0.52 10.96
C ILE A 135 1.02 -1.77 10.85
N ARG A 136 0.55 -2.77 10.13
CA ARG A 136 1.20 -4.08 10.02
C ARG A 136 1.63 -4.35 8.58
N CYS A 137 2.81 -4.92 8.41
CA CYS A 137 3.31 -5.35 7.10
C CYS A 137 3.04 -6.83 6.79
N SER A 138 2.00 -7.45 7.36
CA SER A 138 1.68 -8.85 7.09
C SER A 138 0.17 -9.08 7.00
N ILE A 139 -0.21 -9.95 6.06
CA ILE A 139 -1.59 -10.38 5.86
C ILE A 139 -1.72 -11.80 6.40
N THR A 140 -2.09 -11.93 7.68
CA THR A 140 -2.51 -13.21 8.28
C THR A 140 -4.02 -13.16 8.52
N TRP A 141 -4.81 -13.15 7.45
CA TRP A 141 -6.26 -13.00 7.54
C TRP A 141 -6.98 -14.06 6.73
N ARG A 142 -8.08 -14.58 7.30
CA ARG A 142 -8.99 -15.50 6.62
C ARG A 142 -10.26 -14.73 6.24
N MET A 143 -10.30 -14.22 5.02
CA MET A 143 -11.42 -13.41 4.54
C MET A 143 -12.58 -14.29 4.06
N ARG A 144 -13.81 -13.84 4.30
CA ARG A 144 -14.99 -14.35 3.62
C ARG A 144 -15.40 -13.37 2.53
N ARG A 145 -15.69 -13.88 1.34
CA ARG A 145 -16.21 -13.06 0.23
C ARG A 145 -17.63 -12.61 0.59
N ALA A 146 -17.89 -11.30 0.56
CA ALA A 146 -19.26 -10.80 0.66
C ALA A 146 -20.05 -11.18 -0.60
N ARG A 147 -21.37 -11.34 -0.48
CA ARG A 147 -22.24 -11.57 -1.65
C ARG A 147 -22.29 -10.36 -2.60
N SER A 148 -21.87 -9.17 -2.14
CA SER A 148 -21.97 -7.90 -2.87
C SER A 148 -20.74 -6.99 -2.67
N VAL A 149 -19.53 -7.51 -2.85
CA VAL A 149 -18.31 -6.68 -2.81
C VAL A 149 -18.33 -5.68 -3.97
N ARG A 150 -18.16 -4.38 -3.70
CA ARG A 150 -17.91 -3.40 -4.78
C ARG A 150 -16.42 -3.38 -5.13
N LEU A 151 -16.14 -3.65 -6.40
CA LEU A 151 -14.79 -3.67 -6.96
C LEU A 151 -14.66 -2.58 -8.01
N VAL A 152 -13.64 -1.74 -7.89
CA VAL A 152 -13.30 -0.73 -8.90
C VAL A 152 -11.91 -1.01 -9.46
N GLY A 153 -11.88 -1.60 -10.66
CA GLY A 153 -10.65 -2.01 -11.35
C GLY A 153 -10.28 -3.48 -11.17
N THR A 154 -9.17 -3.88 -11.79
CA THR A 154 -8.63 -5.24 -11.66
C THR A 154 -7.78 -5.27 -10.40
N ILE A 155 -8.18 -6.06 -9.41
CA ILE A 155 -7.45 -6.20 -8.14
C ILE A 155 -6.91 -7.62 -8.09
N ALA A 156 -5.63 -7.78 -8.41
CA ALA A 156 -4.96 -9.07 -8.50
C ALA A 156 -4.54 -9.61 -7.11
N TRP A 157 -5.51 -9.76 -6.23
CA TRP A 157 -5.37 -10.49 -4.95
C TRP A 157 -6.45 -11.58 -4.81
N TRP A 158 -7.06 -11.95 -5.94
CA TRP A 158 -8.26 -12.80 -6.00
C TRP A 158 -8.07 -13.90 -7.04
N SER A 159 -7.14 -14.82 -6.77
CA SER A 159 -7.02 -16.12 -7.42
C SER A 159 -6.54 -17.14 -6.41
#